data_AF-A0A2J6SI54-F1
#
_entry.id   AF-A0A2J6SI54-F1
#
_cell.length_a   1.000
_cell.length_b   1.000
_cell.length_c   1.000
_cell.angle_alpha   90.00
_cell.angle_beta   90.00
_cell.angle_gamma   90.00
#
_symmetry.space_group_name_H-M   'P 1'
#
loop_
_entity.id
_entity.type
_entity.pdbx_description
1 polymer ?
#
loop_
_entity_poly.entity_id
_entity_poly.type
_entity_poly.pdbx_seq_one_letter_code
_entity_poly.pdbx_strand_id
1 'polypeptide(L)'
;RIFPKVQAQIIQQLSSCRKRLESLGVDRESADQQRRFLLEMSREFQDITNSALDAYYSRNKVFRSIPELRLATLAVDRMEKFSEEMESFGHTVCFDSQ
;
A
#
# COMPACT_ATOMS: atom_id res chain seq x y z
N ARG A 1 -6.14 -33.56 40.61
CA ARG A 1 -6.16 -32.07 40.65
C ARG A 1 -6.55 -31.55 39.27
N ILE A 2 -7.78 -31.07 39.11
CA ILE A 2 -8.36 -30.64 37.81
C ILE A 2 -8.26 -29.11 37.63
N PHE A 3 -8.27 -28.37 38.73
CA PHE A 3 -8.21 -26.90 38.78
C PHE A 3 -7.06 -26.24 38.00
N PRO A 4 -5.79 -26.70 38.08
CA PRO A 4 -4.70 -26.06 37.36
C PRO A 4 -4.83 -26.18 35.82
N LYS A 5 -5.37 -27.30 35.34
CA LYS A 5 -5.61 -27.52 33.91
C LYS A 5 -6.74 -26.62 33.39
N VAL A 6 -7.81 -26.46 34.16
CA VAL A 6 -8.92 -25.56 33.82
C VAL A 6 -8.44 -24.11 33.79
N GLN A 7 -7.64 -23.69 34.78
CA GLN A 7 -7.04 -22.35 34.80
C GLN A 7 -6.17 -22.08 33.55
N ALA A 8 -5.32 -23.03 33.18
CA ALA A 8 -4.48 -22.89 31.97
C ALA A 8 -5.32 -22.78 30.68
N GLN A 9 -6.38 -23.57 30.56
CA GLN A 9 -7.30 -23.47 29.42
C GLN A 9 -8.01 -22.12 29.35
N ILE A 10 -8.47 -21.58 30.48
CA ILE A 10 -9.12 -20.26 30.53
C ILE A 10 -8.14 -19.17 30.07
N ILE A 11 -6.89 -19.20 30.56
CA ILE A 11 -5.87 -18.22 30.16
C ILE A 11 -5.58 -18.32 28.66
N GLN A 12 -5.47 -19.54 28.12
CA GLN A 12 -5.27 -19.77 26.69
C GLN A 12 -6.43 -19.19 25.87
N GLN A 13 -7.68 -19.48 26.25
CA GLN A 13 -8.85 -18.94 25.55
C GLN A 13 -8.91 -17.41 25.63
N LEU A 14 -8.61 -16.83 26.79
CA LEU A 14 -8.55 -15.37 26.96
C LEU A 14 -7.50 -14.74 26.03
N SER A 15 -6.32 -15.35 25.94
CA SER A 15 -5.27 -14.89 25.03
C SER A 15 -5.70 -14.98 23.56
N SER A 16 -6.41 -16.04 23.18
CA SER A 16 -6.95 -16.21 21.83
C SER A 16 -8.01 -15.16 21.53
N CYS A 17 -8.90 -14.85 22.48
CA CYS A 17 -9.92 -13.83 22.31
C CYS A 17 -9.30 -12.43 22.17
N ARG A 18 -8.25 -12.12 22.95
CA ARG A 18 -7.53 -10.84 22.83
C ARG A 18 -6.85 -10.69 21.47
N LYS A 19 -6.15 -11.72 21.00
CA LYS A 19 -5.54 -11.71 19.65
C LYS A 19 -6.59 -11.53 18.55
N ARG A 20 -7.75 -12.17 18.69
CA ARG A 20 -8.88 -11.98 17.77
C ARG A 20 -9.40 -10.55 17.83
N LEU A 21 -9.56 -9.97 19.03
CA LEU A 21 -10.00 -8.59 19.19
C LEU A 21 -9.02 -7.60 18.55
N GLU A 22 -7.71 -7.77 18.78
CA GLU A 22 -6.66 -6.96 18.15
C GLU A 22 -6.72 -7.07 16.61
N SER A 23 -7.01 -8.25 16.08
CA SER A 23 -7.14 -8.44 14.62
C SER A 23 -8.37 -7.75 14.00
N LEU A 24 -9.39 -7.42 14.81
CA LEU A 24 -10.57 -6.68 14.33
C LEU A 24 -10.29 -5.18 14.15
N GLY A 25 -9.17 -4.68 14.69
CA GLY A 25 -8.77 -3.28 14.59
C GLY A 25 -9.51 -2.38 15.59
N VAL A 26 -9.53 -1.08 15.29
CA VAL A 26 -10.10 -0.06 16.17
C VAL A 26 -11.62 -0.13 16.24
N ASP A 27 -12.17 0.25 17.40
CA ASP A 27 -13.61 0.38 17.63
C ASP A 27 -14.21 1.39 16.64
N ARG A 28 -15.40 1.08 16.14
CA ARG A 28 -16.11 1.80 15.07
C ARG A 28 -17.62 1.88 15.34
N GLU A 29 -18.02 1.86 16.60
CA GLU A 29 -19.43 1.86 17.02
C GLU A 29 -20.07 3.23 16.84
N SER A 30 -19.37 4.30 17.21
CA SER A 30 -19.87 5.67 17.07
C SER A 30 -19.47 6.32 15.74
N ALA A 31 -20.25 7.31 15.30
CA ALA A 31 -19.92 8.09 14.11
C ALA A 31 -18.54 8.77 14.19
N ASP A 32 -18.14 9.25 15.37
CA ASP A 32 -16.82 9.86 15.59
C ASP A 32 -15.68 8.85 15.49
N GLN A 33 -15.90 7.61 15.93
CA GLN A 33 -14.93 6.53 15.78
C GLN A 33 -14.77 6.13 14.31
N GLN A 34 -15.89 5.98 13.59
CA GLN A 34 -15.88 5.68 12.15
C GLN A 34 -15.18 6.77 11.36
N ARG A 35 -15.47 8.04 11.66
CA ARG A 35 -14.81 9.18 11.01
C ARG A 35 -13.31 9.17 11.23
N ARG A 36 -12.85 8.93 12.46
CA ARG A 36 -11.41 8.83 12.76
C ARG A 36 -10.73 7.71 11.98
N PHE A 37 -11.35 6.54 11.93
CA PHE A 37 -10.85 5.41 11.14
C PHE A 37 -10.70 5.76 9.65
N LEU A 38 -11.71 6.40 9.05
CA LEU A 38 -11.65 6.82 7.64
C LEU A 38 -10.58 7.89 7.39
N LEU A 39 -10.38 8.82 8.34
CA LEU A 39 -9.33 9.85 8.25
C LEU A 39 -7.94 9.23 8.33
N GLU A 40 -7.74 8.24 9.20
CA GLU A 40 -6.50 7.49 9.30
C GLU A 40 -6.19 6.75 7.99
N MET A 41 -7.16 6.01 7.44
CA MET A 41 -7.01 5.37 6.13
C MET A 41 -6.67 6.38 5.02
N SER A 42 -7.34 7.54 5.00
CA SER A 42 -7.08 8.58 4.00
C SER A 42 -5.66 9.13 4.13
N ARG A 43 -5.18 9.30 5.36
CA ARG A 43 -3.81 9.74 5.64
C ARG A 43 -2.78 8.71 5.17
N GLU A 44 -2.97 7.43 5.48
CA GLU A 44 -2.07 6.37 5.02
C GLU A 44 -2.00 6.31 3.49
N PHE A 45 -3.15 6.44 2.82
CA PHE A 45 -3.20 6.49 1.36
C PHE A 45 -2.43 7.69 0.80
N GLN A 46 -2.60 8.88 1.39
CA GLN A 46 -1.86 10.07 1.00
C GLN A 46 -0.34 9.90 1.22
N ASP A 47 0.06 9.32 2.35
CA ASP A 47 1.47 9.07 2.67
C ASP A 47 2.12 8.12 1.65
N ILE A 48 1.41 7.07 1.23
CA ILE A 48 1.86 6.16 0.16
C ILE A 48 1.94 6.91 -1.16
N THR A 49 0.91 7.68 -1.52
CA THR A 49 0.86 8.43 -2.78
C THR A 49 2.01 9.42 -2.90
N ASN A 50 2.27 10.19 -1.84
CA ASN A 50 3.39 11.13 -1.80
C ASN A 50 4.73 10.39 -1.91
N SER A 51 4.88 9.27 -1.20
CA SER A 51 6.10 8.45 -1.30
C SER A 51 6.31 7.89 -2.72
N ALA A 52 5.24 7.59 -3.46
CA ALA A 52 5.32 7.14 -4.85
C ALA A 52 5.77 8.27 -5.79
N LEU A 53 5.22 9.47 -5.60
CA LEU A 53 5.56 10.67 -6.38
C LEU A 53 7.00 11.14 -6.13
N ASP A 54 7.43 11.12 -4.87
CA ASP A 54 8.78 11.54 -4.45
C ASP A 54 9.85 10.45 -4.73
N ALA A 55 9.46 9.33 -5.34
CA ALA A 55 10.31 8.14 -5.55
C ALA A 55 10.92 7.54 -4.28
N TYR A 56 10.34 7.80 -3.10
CA TYR A 56 10.89 7.36 -1.81
C TYR A 56 10.36 5.99 -1.38
N TYR A 57 10.73 4.96 -2.14
CA TYR A 57 10.14 3.62 -2.03
C TYR A 57 10.51 2.81 -0.77
N SER A 58 11.53 3.23 -0.02
CA SER A 58 11.96 2.51 1.19
C SER A 58 10.98 2.66 2.35
N ARG A 59 10.12 3.68 2.32
CA ARG A 59 9.21 4.06 3.42
C ARG A 59 8.04 3.10 3.61
N ASN A 60 7.63 2.36 2.57
CA ASN A 60 6.54 1.41 2.65
C ASN A 60 6.86 0.12 1.87
N LYS A 61 6.66 -1.04 2.52
CA LYS A 61 6.86 -2.36 1.92
C LYS A 61 6.01 -2.60 0.66
N VAL A 62 4.90 -1.88 0.50
CA VAL A 62 4.01 -2.00 -0.66
C VAL A 62 4.76 -1.79 -1.98
N PHE A 63 5.76 -0.91 -2.02
CA PHE A 63 6.57 -0.69 -3.22
C PHE A 63 7.50 -1.85 -3.56
N ARG A 64 7.78 -2.75 -2.61
CA ARG A 64 8.50 -4.01 -2.89
C ARG A 64 7.55 -5.10 -3.37
N SER A 65 6.33 -5.14 -2.83
CA SER A 65 5.30 -6.12 -3.20
C SER A 65 4.63 -5.81 -4.54
N ILE A 66 4.46 -4.52 -4.86
CA ILE A 66 3.74 -4.02 -6.04
C ILE A 66 4.65 -3.00 -6.74
N PRO A 67 5.58 -3.44 -7.60
CA PRO A 67 6.48 -2.56 -8.34
C PRO A 67 5.78 -1.52 -9.20
N GLU A 68 4.53 -1.80 -9.61
CA GLU A 68 3.69 -0.91 -10.41
C GLU A 68 3.35 0.41 -9.70
N LEU A 69 3.54 0.48 -8.39
CA LEU A 69 3.38 1.73 -7.62
C LEU A 69 4.61 2.64 -7.68
N ARG A 70 5.72 2.22 -8.31
CA ARG A 70 6.95 3.01 -8.44
C ARG A 70 6.86 3.95 -9.65
N LEU A 71 5.94 4.91 -9.58
CA LEU A 71 5.55 5.76 -10.71
C LEU A 71 6.73 6.46 -11.37
N ALA A 72 7.67 7.02 -10.61
CA ALA A 72 8.82 7.70 -11.19
C ALA A 72 9.73 6.76 -11.99
N THR A 73 9.89 5.51 -11.53
CA THR A 73 10.66 4.50 -12.27
C THR A 73 9.96 4.11 -13.56
N LEU A 74 8.65 3.84 -13.50
CA LEU A 74 7.86 3.52 -14.69
C LEU A 74 7.86 4.65 -15.73
N ALA A 75 7.87 5.90 -15.27
CA ALA A 75 7.94 7.07 -16.15
C ALA A 75 9.30 7.15 -16.87
N VAL A 76 10.41 6.91 -16.16
CA VAL A 76 11.75 6.88 -16.75
C VAL A 76 11.86 5.73 -17.75
N ASP A 77 11.46 4.51 -17.37
CA ASP A 77 11.50 3.34 -18.25
C ASP A 77 10.69 3.56 -19.54
N ARG A 78 9.54 4.27 -19.44
CA ARG A 78 8.73 4.63 -20.62
C ARG A 78 9.38 5.72 -21.46
N MET A 79 10.03 6.70 -20.83
CA MET A 79 10.77 7.76 -21.53
C MET A 79 11.92 7.18 -22.36
N GLU A 80 12.67 6.23 -21.79
CA GLU A 80 13.77 5.54 -22.48
C GLU A 80 13.27 4.82 -23.72
N LYS A 81 12.21 4.00 -23.59
CA LYS A 81 11.58 3.32 -24.73
C LYS A 81 11.11 4.28 -25.81
N PHE A 82 10.48 5.38 -25.41
CA PHE A 82 10.05 6.40 -26.35
C PHE A 82 11.23 7.01 -27.11
N SER A 83 12.36 7.26 -26.43
CA SER A 83 13.57 7.77 -27.05
C SER A 83 14.13 6.79 -28.09
N GLU A 84 14.17 5.50 -27.78
CA GLU A 84 14.62 4.45 -28.70
C GLU A 84 13.72 4.34 -29.95
N GLU A 85 12.40 4.42 -29.74
CA GLU A 85 11.42 4.43 -30.83
C GLU A 85 11.57 5.67 -31.71
N MET A 86 11.79 6.84 -31.13
CA MET A 86 12.02 8.08 -31.88
C MET A 86 13.33 8.06 -32.68
N GLU A 87 14.39 7.48 -32.14
CA GLU A 87 15.64 7.28 -32.88
C GLU A 87 15.40 6.38 -34.10
N SER A 88 14.69 5.27 -33.90
CA SER A 88 14.47 4.24 -34.92
C SER A 88 13.45 4.64 -35.99
N PHE A 89 12.40 5.36 -35.61
CA PHE A 89 11.24 5.61 -36.48
C PHE A 89 10.92 7.09 -36.66
N GLY A 90 11.48 7.99 -35.85
CA GLY A 90 11.13 9.42 -35.90
C GLY A 90 11.42 10.06 -37.26
N HIS A 91 12.43 9.56 -37.97
CA HIS A 91 12.80 10.02 -39.31
C HIS A 91 11.90 9.45 -40.44
N THR A 92 11.02 8.49 -40.13
CA THR A 92 10.15 7.85 -41.14
C THR A 92 8.85 8.62 -41.39
N VAL A 93 8.57 9.64 -40.57
CA VAL A 93 7.40 10.50 -40.72
C VAL A 93 7.66 11.51 -41.83
N CYS A 94 6.90 11.41 -42.92
CA CYS A 94 6.98 12.35 -44.04
C CYS A 94 6.04 13.53 -43.79
N PHE A 95 6.60 14.75 -43.76
CA PHE A 95 5.85 15.98 -43.46
C PHE A 95 5.40 16.75 -44.70
N ASP A 96 5.75 16.28 -45.91
CA ASP A 96 5.55 16.99 -47.18
C ASP A 96 4.11 16.98 -47.74
N SER A 97 3.11 16.65 -46.90
CA SER A 97 1.70 16.62 -47.29
C SER A 97 0.79 17.50 -46.42
N GLN A 98 1.33 18.59 -45.85
CA GLN A 98 0.53 19.69 -45.28
C GLN A 98 0.66 20.96 -46.12
#